data_AF-A0A534KR22-F1
#
_entry.id   AF-A0A534KR22-F1
#
_cell.length_a   1.000
_cell.length_b   1.000
_cell.length_c   1.000
_cell.angle_alpha   90.00
_cell.angle_beta   90.00
_cell.angle_gamma   90.00
#
_symmetry.space_group_name_H-M   'P 1'
#
loop_
_entity.id
_entity.type
_entity.pdbx_description
1 polymer ?
#
loop_
_entity_poly.entity_id
_entity_poly.type
_entity_poly.pdbx_seq_one_letter_code
_entity_poly.pdbx_strand_id
1 'polypeptide(L)' 'MRREEFRQDMNKHLGMVDAILDGRDWILGQPSLADFGIYGSISPLLTVGEMIPAEFPRLGRWASMIGKLGR' A
#
# COMPACT_ATOMS: atom_id res chain seq x y z
N MET A 1 24.65 -4.25 -0.34
CA MET A 1 24.09 -4.77 0.92
C MET A 1 22.86 -3.98 1.40
N ARG A 2 22.92 -2.66 1.56
CA ARG A 2 21.79 -1.87 2.13
C ARG A 2 20.47 -1.81 1.33
N ARG A 3 20.49 -1.93 -0.01
CA ARG A 3 19.29 -1.73 -0.85
C ARG A 3 18.37 -2.94 -0.90
N GLU A 4 18.93 -4.15 -0.94
CA GLU A 4 18.13 -5.37 -1.08
C GLU A 4 17.42 -5.73 0.23
N GLU A 5 18.11 -5.61 1.37
CA GLU A 5 17.49 -5.76 2.69
C GLU A 5 16.36 -4.74 2.89
N PHE A 6 16.59 -3.48 2.52
CA PHE A 6 15.56 -2.44 2.55
C PHE A 6 14.36 -2.79 1.66
N ARG A 7 14.59 -3.33 0.46
CA ARG A 7 13.54 -3.78 -0.45
C ARG A 7 12.73 -4.94 0.14
N GLN A 8 13.38 -5.89 0.80
CA GLN A 8 12.72 -7.02 1.47
C GLN A 8 11.85 -6.55 2.64
N ASP A 9 12.38 -5.66 3.49
CA ASP A 9 11.64 -5.08 4.61
C ASP A 9 10.45 -4.23 4.13
N MET A 10 10.63 -3.47 3.04
CA MET A 10 9.55 -2.75 2.39
C MET A 10 8.48 -3.72 1.90
N ASN A 11 8.85 -4.73 1.12
CA ASN A 11 7.91 -5.71 0.57
C ASN A 11 7.13 -6.45 1.67
N LYS A 12 7.72 -6.67 2.84
CA LYS A 12 7.01 -7.23 3.99
C LYS A 12 5.85 -6.34 4.45
N HIS A 13 6.08 -5.03 4.58
CA HIS A 13 5.03 -4.08 4.98
C HIS A 13 3.96 -3.92 3.89
N LEU A 14 4.37 -3.82 2.63
CA LEU A 14 3.44 -3.75 1.50
C LEU A 14 2.58 -5.02 1.40
N GLY A 15 3.18 -6.20 1.56
CA GLY A 15 2.49 -7.48 1.57
C GLY A 15 1.51 -7.64 2.74
N MET A 16 1.82 -7.09 3.92
CA MET A 16 0.87 -7.06 5.04
C MET A 16 -0.38 -6.25 4.70
N VAL A 17 -0.23 -5.08 4.06
CA VAL A 17 -1.39 -4.27 3.63
C VAL A 17 -2.17 -4.96 2.52
N ASP A 18 -1.49 -5.56 1.53
CA ASP A 18 -2.16 -6.35 0.48
C ASP A 18 -3.00 -7.48 1.08
N ALA A 19 -2.48 -8.18 2.08
CA ALA A 19 -3.20 -9.26 2.77
C ALA A 19 -4.41 -8.77 3.58
N ILE A 20 -4.34 -7.59 4.21
CA ILE A 20 -5.49 -6.98 4.91
C ILE A 20 -6.64 -6.72 3.94
N LEU A 21 -6.31 -6.38 2.69
CA LEU A 21 -7.26 -6.10 1.62
C LEU A 21 -7.82 -7.38 0.96
N ASP A 22 -7.52 -8.57 1.49
CA ASP A 22 -8.05 -9.79 0.91
C ASP A 22 -9.58 -9.86 1.04
N GLY A 23 -10.24 -9.97 -0.12
CA GLY A 23 -11.70 -9.92 -0.24
C GLY A 23 -12.33 -8.55 0.06
N ARG A 24 -11.55 -7.46 0.16
CA ARG A 24 -12.05 -6.13 0.52
C ARG A 24 -11.39 -5.02 -0.30
N ASP A 25 -12.18 -3.99 -0.62
CA ASP A 25 -11.66 -2.81 -1.31
C ASP A 25 -11.06 -1.76 -0.35
N TRP A 26 -11.41 -1.81 0.94
CA TRP A 26 -10.98 -0.85 1.97
C TRP A 26 -10.56 -1.57 3.25
N ILE A 27 -9.71 -0.93 4.05
CA ILE A 27 -9.11 -1.53 5.26
C ILE A 27 -10.18 -2.05 6.24
N LEU A 28 -11.25 -1.27 6.44
CA LEU A 28 -12.38 -1.65 7.30
C LEU A 28 -13.60 -2.14 6.52
N GLY A 29 -13.42 -2.52 5.25
CA GLY A 29 -14.50 -2.96 4.35
C GLY A 29 -15.32 -1.82 3.72
N GLN A 30 -15.18 -0.59 4.23
CA GLN A 30 -15.77 0.63 3.68
C GLN A 30 -14.76 1.78 3.77
N PRO A 31 -14.87 2.83 2.93
CA PRO A 31 -13.95 3.97 2.96
C PRO A 31 -13.93 4.62 4.34
N SER A 32 -12.74 4.84 4.90
CA SER A 32 -12.60 5.36 6.27
C SER A 32 -11.31 6.15 6.47
N LEU A 33 -11.19 6.84 7.61
CA LEU A 33 -9.95 7.48 8.05
C LEU A 33 -8.78 6.49 8.19
N ALA A 34 -9.06 5.20 8.43
CA ALA A 34 -8.02 4.17 8.52
C ALA A 34 -7.25 4.01 7.19
N ASP A 35 -7.94 4.17 6.06
CA ASP A 35 -7.33 4.08 4.74
C ASP A 35 -6.30 5.19 4.53
N PHE A 36 -6.63 6.43 4.90
CA PHE A 36 -5.70 7.56 4.84
C PHE A 36 -4.53 7.41 5.81
N GLY A 37 -4.79 6.89 7.02
CA GLY A 37 -3.75 6.65 8.03
C GLY A 37 -2.70 5.63 7.56
N ILE A 38 -3.16 4.50 7.01
CA ILE A 38 -2.26 3.47 6.48
C ILE A 38 -1.60 3.94 5.18
N TYR A 39 -2.34 4.61 4.29
CA TYR A 39 -1.76 5.13 3.05
C TYR A 39 -0.68 6.16 3.32
N GLY A 40 -0.92 7.07 4.27
CA GLY A 40 0.07 8.05 4.71
C GLY A 40 1.36 7.40 5.23
N SER A 41 1.25 6.33 6.02
CA SER A 41 2.42 5.66 6.60
C SER A 41 3.28 4.92 5.57
N ILE A 42 2.67 4.37 4.50
CA ILE A 42 3.39 3.66 3.45
C ILE A 42 3.69 4.53 2.22
N SER A 43 3.09 5.73 2.10
CA SER A 43 3.30 6.63 0.95
C SER A 43 4.76 6.98 0.67
N PRO A 44 5.68 7.10 1.66
CA PRO A 44 7.09 7.28 1.37
C PRO A 44 7.68 6.08 0.61
N LEU A 45 7.23 4.86 0.92
CA LEU A 45 7.66 3.64 0.22
C LEU A 45 7.16 3.62 -1.22
N LEU A 46 6.01 4.24 -1.49
CA LEU A 46 5.41 4.34 -2.82
C LEU A 46 5.97 5.51 -3.67
N THR A 47 6.61 6.50 -3.03
CA THR A 47 7.04 7.76 -3.69
C THR A 47 8.54 7.85 -3.90
N VAL A 48 9.34 6.93 -3.36
CA VAL A 48 10.81 6.81 -3.59
C VAL A 48 11.14 6.29 -5.00
N GLY A 49 10.25 6.51 -5.98
CA GLY A 49 10.48 6.20 -7.39
C GLY A 49 10.29 4.73 -7.78
N GLU A 50 9.90 3.87 -6.84
CA GLU A 50 9.55 2.48 -7.14
C GLU A 50 8.03 2.34 -7.25
N MET A 51 7.57 1.75 -8.35
CA MET A 51 6.15 1.40 -8.51
C MET A 51 5.77 0.33 -7.50
N ILE A 52 4.50 0.31 -7.09
CA ILE A 52 3.95 -0.82 -6.30
C ILE A 52 4.30 -2.12 -7.03
N PRO A 53 5.01 -3.06 -6.37
CA PRO A 53 5.35 -4.34 -6.98
C PRO A 53 4.10 -5.07 -7.49
N ALA A 54 4.20 -5.67 -8.69
CA ALA A 54 3.07 -6.35 -9.33
C ALA A 54 2.53 -7.54 -8.52
N GLU A 55 3.34 -8.08 -7.60
CA GLU A 55 2.95 -9.11 -6.63
C GLU A 55 1.94 -8.64 -5.58
N PHE A 56 1.67 -7.33 -5.47
CA PHE A 56 0.68 -6.74 -4.55
C PHE A 56 -0.47 -6.04 -5.30
N PRO A 57 -1.31 -6.80 -6.04
CA PRO A 57 -2.34 -6.24 -6.91
C PRO A 57 -3.47 -5.54 -6.13
N ARG A 58 -3.77 -5.98 -4.91
CA ARG A 58 -4.85 -5.40 -4.09
C ARG A 58 -4.40 -4.05 -3.53
N LEU A 59 -3.16 -4.00 -3.04
CA LEU A 59 -2.51 -2.76 -2.63
C LEU A 59 -2.48 -1.74 -3.78
N GLY A 60 -2.10 -2.17 -4.99
CA GLY A 60 -2.10 -1.31 -6.18
C GLY A 60 -3.48 -0.70 -6.47
N ARG A 61 -4.53 -1.53 -6.42
CA ARG A 61 -5.91 -1.08 -6.59
C ARG A 61 -6.32 -0.09 -5.50
N TRP A 62 -6.09 -0.41 -4.24
CA TRP A 62 -6.43 0.42 -3.09
C TRP A 62 -5.72 1.78 -3.11
N ALA A 63 -4.41 1.80 -3.39
CA ALA A 63 -3.64 3.04 -3.54
C ALA A 63 -4.19 3.93 -4.68
N SER A 64 -4.61 3.32 -5.80
CA SER A 64 -5.25 4.05 -6.90
C SER A 64 -6.59 4.66 -6.49
N MET A 65 -7.41 3.96 -5.71
CA MET A 65 -8.69 4.47 -5.21
C MET A 65 -8.50 5.65 -4.27
N ILE A 66 -7.56 5.56 -3.31
CA ILE A 66 -7.24 6.67 -2.39
C ILE A 66 -6.73 7.90 -3.17
N GLY A 67 -5.83 7.69 -4.14
CA GLY A 67 -5.30 8.78 -4.97
C GLY A 67 -6.35 9.49 -5.84
N LYS A 68 -7.55 8.93 -6.00
CA LYS A 68 -8.70 9.58 -6.63
C LYS A 68 -9.56 10.37 -5.64
N LEU A 69 -9.55 10.04 -4.34
CA LEU A 69 -10.30 10.75 -3.30
C LEU A 69 -9.64 12.07 -2.90
N GLY A 70 -8.31 12.14 -2.99
CA GLY A 70 -7.54 13.35 -2.65
C GLY A 70 -7.39 14.37 -3.79
N ARG A 71 -8.09 14.19 -4.92
CA ARG A 71 -8.08 15.09 -6.08
C ARG A 71 -9.42 15.78 -6.27
#